data_AF-A0AAJ7FGH7-F1
#
_entry.id   AF-A0AAJ7FGH7-F1
#
_cell.length_a   1.000
_cell.length_b   1.000
_cell.length_c   1.000
_cell.angle_alpha   90.00
_cell.angle_beta   90.00
_cell.angle_gamma   90.00
#
_symmetry.space_group_name_H-M   'P 1'
#
loop_
_entity.id
_entity.type
_entity.pdbx_description
1 polymer ?
#
loop_
_entity_poly.entity_id
_entity_poly.type
_entity_poly.pdbx_seq_one_letter_code
_entity_poly.pdbx_strand_id
1 'polypeptide(L)'
;MASKPLETDWQVARRGISLLLNDKIEEADHLFAERPHSFHIKAGRCFALFMNAIMTFEDEKLLEATQLLKEMEKECAGNIGWLKLMKSKVLGKEQTGDDFITKLEQQIVLADTQVCAAILALLQQEFSGFVKGGWMLRKAWRVYQHTYSQILKLYKHTFGDGPLSELESNRSTPCNGSSLNHTPLSSSSEWSISSYNGSSSSTAASSPSGLRSSLSMFLSLTGITSEQQTPFVKSTEVTRLMAAVSFGYGIFQLCVSLLPPSFLKLTHVLGFKGDSSAALAALMYARLSKDMRAPLATFSLLSYYTFVRPFFSLEGSKIITDVKAAEQLLDEVRLEFQNSALFFFFMGRVERLKSNLNAALLMYGSAVEVSSQREIKMLCLHEVAWCHLISLNYKEAQESLIQLQKQSRWSKSFYAYLAAVCSGSDGNFNELLSIYRELTNLIARTSMDTQLGLFVCRRVPKLVDRNTGQPHLISYYKLLVYELLYLWNAIPSCTTEALENILTEWSQEPLEEPMLGLKDLIEGVIYSHLGEQSGCMKCFRNCLRRRNSIRDNCDEHITVHAMYELAVLLCKSYNVEEGRGLLQRAQSQFKDYDFESRINVRIHAALRKYN
;
A
#
# COMPACT_ATOMS: atom_id res chain seq x y z
N MET A 1 -9.93 -31.45 -39.41
CA MET A 1 -10.03 -30.56 -38.24
C MET A 1 -8.82 -30.81 -37.35
N ALA A 2 -7.84 -29.91 -37.37
CA ALA A 2 -6.72 -30.00 -36.42
C ALA A 2 -7.26 -29.69 -35.02
N SER A 3 -7.11 -30.61 -34.07
CA SER A 3 -7.45 -30.39 -32.66
C SER A 3 -6.67 -29.17 -32.15
N LYS A 4 -7.36 -28.12 -31.68
CA LYS A 4 -6.70 -27.03 -30.96
C LYS A 4 -5.83 -27.66 -29.84
N PRO A 5 -4.57 -27.24 -29.67
CA PRO A 5 -3.74 -27.75 -28.59
C PRO A 5 -4.44 -27.51 -27.24
N LEU A 6 -4.41 -28.52 -26.36
CA LEU A 6 -5.03 -28.45 -25.05
C LEU A 6 -4.41 -27.28 -24.26
N GLU A 7 -5.26 -26.35 -23.81
CA GLU A 7 -4.81 -25.19 -23.04
C GLU A 7 -4.24 -25.63 -21.69
N THR A 8 -3.02 -25.16 -21.38
CA THR A 8 -2.33 -25.50 -20.12
C THR A 8 -3.01 -24.84 -18.93
N ASP A 9 -2.90 -25.46 -17.75
CA ASP A 9 -3.60 -24.99 -16.55
C ASP A 9 -3.22 -23.55 -16.13
N TRP A 10 -1.96 -23.14 -16.33
CA TRP A 10 -1.54 -21.77 -16.04
C TRP A 10 -2.14 -20.75 -17.02
N GLN A 11 -2.40 -21.14 -18.28
CA GLN A 11 -3.09 -20.29 -19.27
C GLN A 11 -4.57 -20.13 -18.89
N VAL A 12 -5.20 -21.22 -18.47
CA VAL A 12 -6.58 -21.18 -17.94
C VAL A 12 -6.64 -20.28 -16.70
N ALA A 13 -5.68 -20.40 -15.78
CA ALA A 13 -5.58 -19.53 -14.60
C ALA A 13 -5.43 -18.05 -14.98
N ARG A 14 -4.57 -17.74 -15.97
CA ARG A 14 -4.44 -16.38 -16.53
C ARG A 14 -5.76 -15.87 -17.08
N ARG A 15 -6.49 -16.68 -17.87
CA ARG A 15 -7.77 -16.29 -18.43
C ARG A 15 -8.79 -15.99 -17.33
N GLY A 16 -8.83 -16.80 -16.27
CA GLY A 16 -9.69 -16.54 -15.10
C GLY A 16 -9.39 -15.20 -14.43
N ILE A 17 -8.11 -14.86 -14.24
CA ILE A 17 -7.71 -13.54 -13.71
C ILE A 17 -8.13 -12.41 -14.66
N SER A 18 -7.94 -12.56 -15.97
CA SER A 18 -8.35 -11.56 -16.95
C SER A 18 -9.87 -11.34 -16.96
N LEU A 19 -10.67 -12.41 -16.83
CA LEU A 19 -12.13 -12.31 -16.71
C LEU A 19 -12.53 -11.52 -15.46
N LEU A 20 -11.92 -11.83 -14.31
CA LEU A 20 -12.16 -11.11 -13.05
C LEU A 20 -11.85 -9.61 -13.18
N LEU A 21 -10.70 -9.27 -13.77
CA LEU A 21 -10.31 -7.87 -13.99
C LEU A 21 -11.21 -7.16 -15.02
N ASN A 22 -11.92 -7.89 -15.86
CA ASN A 22 -12.93 -7.37 -16.80
C ASN A 22 -14.37 -7.41 -16.24
N ASP A 23 -14.53 -7.48 -14.91
CA ASP A 23 -15.84 -7.52 -14.23
C ASP A 23 -16.68 -8.78 -14.55
N LYS A 24 -16.08 -9.83 -15.13
CA LYS A 24 -16.73 -11.10 -15.48
C LYS A 24 -16.50 -12.17 -14.41
N ILE A 25 -16.95 -11.89 -13.18
CA ILE A 25 -16.67 -12.75 -12.01
C ILE A 25 -17.30 -14.14 -12.19
N GLU A 26 -18.56 -14.21 -12.60
CA GLU A 26 -19.27 -15.50 -12.75
C GLU A 26 -18.59 -16.41 -13.78
N GLU A 27 -18.14 -15.84 -14.91
CA GLU A 27 -17.38 -16.57 -15.93
C GLU A 27 -16.03 -17.05 -15.38
N ALA A 28 -15.35 -16.22 -14.58
CA ALA A 28 -14.08 -16.59 -13.95
C ALA A 28 -14.26 -17.73 -12.94
N ASP A 29 -15.29 -17.67 -12.10
CA ASP A 29 -15.60 -18.70 -11.10
C ASP A 29 -15.99 -20.03 -11.75
N HIS A 30 -16.81 -20.01 -12.80
CA HIS A 30 -17.11 -21.19 -13.60
C HIS A 30 -15.84 -21.80 -14.19
N LEU A 31 -14.97 -20.97 -14.78
CA LEU A 31 -13.72 -21.42 -15.37
C LEU A 31 -12.78 -22.06 -14.33
N PHE A 32 -12.73 -21.50 -13.12
CA PHE A 32 -11.94 -22.07 -12.03
C PHE A 32 -12.55 -23.36 -11.46
N ALA A 33 -13.87 -23.54 -11.53
CA ALA A 33 -14.58 -24.72 -11.06
C ALA A 33 -14.39 -25.94 -11.98
N GLU A 34 -14.07 -25.75 -13.26
CA GLU A 34 -13.86 -26.84 -14.23
C GLU A 34 -12.63 -27.72 -13.90
N ARG A 35 -11.62 -27.17 -13.22
CA ARG A 35 -10.35 -27.86 -12.91
C ARG A 35 -9.95 -27.67 -11.44
N PRO A 36 -10.75 -28.14 -10.47
CA PRO A 36 -10.59 -27.78 -9.05
C PRO A 36 -9.35 -28.39 -8.40
N HIS A 37 -8.79 -29.46 -8.98
CA HIS A 37 -7.59 -30.14 -8.50
C HIS A 37 -6.29 -29.58 -9.10
N SER A 38 -6.38 -28.63 -10.03
CA SER A 38 -5.20 -28.04 -10.65
C SER A 38 -4.51 -27.04 -9.71
N PHE A 39 -3.20 -27.22 -9.56
CA PHE A 39 -2.34 -26.36 -8.74
C PHE A 39 -2.37 -24.91 -9.23
N HIS A 40 -2.24 -24.67 -10.54
CA HIS A 40 -2.23 -23.33 -11.11
C HIS A 40 -3.58 -22.64 -11.01
N ILE A 41 -4.68 -23.39 -11.14
CA ILE A 41 -6.03 -22.87 -10.97
C ILE A 41 -6.26 -22.45 -9.52
N LYS A 42 -5.85 -23.29 -8.55
CA LYS A 42 -5.93 -22.93 -7.14
C LYS A 42 -5.08 -21.70 -6.80
N ALA A 43 -3.89 -21.56 -7.40
CA ALA A 43 -3.06 -20.35 -7.28
C ALA A 43 -3.76 -19.12 -7.87
N GLY A 44 -4.37 -19.24 -9.05
CA GLY A 44 -5.17 -18.17 -9.67
C GLY A 44 -6.34 -17.74 -8.80
N ARG A 45 -7.07 -18.70 -8.20
CA ARG A 45 -8.14 -18.44 -7.24
C ARG A 45 -7.66 -17.71 -5.98
N CYS A 46 -6.46 -18.02 -5.49
CA CYS A 46 -5.87 -17.28 -4.36
C CYS A 46 -5.73 -15.80 -4.69
N PHE A 47 -5.23 -15.46 -5.89
CA PHE A 47 -5.13 -14.07 -6.34
C PHE A 47 -6.50 -13.42 -6.55
N ALA A 48 -7.45 -14.14 -7.16
CA ALA A 48 -8.81 -13.65 -7.36
C ALA A 48 -9.50 -13.27 -6.03
N LEU A 49 -9.47 -14.17 -5.05
CA LEU A 49 -10.05 -13.90 -3.73
C LEU A 49 -9.27 -12.85 -2.96
N PHE A 50 -7.94 -12.81 -3.07
CA PHE A 50 -7.13 -11.76 -2.48
C PHE A 50 -7.49 -10.37 -3.04
N MET A 51 -7.63 -10.25 -4.36
CA MET A 51 -8.04 -9.00 -5.02
C MET A 51 -9.43 -8.58 -4.60
N ASN A 52 -10.39 -9.52 -4.60
CA ASN A 52 -11.75 -9.27 -4.14
C ASN A 52 -11.75 -8.82 -2.67
N ALA A 53 -10.99 -9.49 -1.81
CA ALA A 53 -10.85 -9.12 -0.41
C ALA A 53 -10.23 -7.73 -0.21
N ILE A 54 -9.25 -7.31 -1.00
CA ILE A 54 -8.68 -5.95 -0.89
C ILE A 54 -9.65 -4.89 -1.41
N MET A 55 -10.36 -5.17 -2.50
CA MET A 55 -11.29 -4.21 -3.11
C MET A 55 -12.55 -4.01 -2.27
N THR A 56 -13.09 -5.09 -1.71
CA THR A 56 -14.35 -5.08 -0.96
C THR A 56 -14.13 -4.85 0.53
N PHE A 57 -13.00 -5.35 1.03
CA PHE A 57 -12.60 -5.40 2.44
C PHE A 57 -13.64 -6.13 3.33
N GLU A 58 -14.61 -6.85 2.76
CA GLU A 58 -15.64 -7.55 3.53
C GLU A 58 -15.03 -8.64 4.41
N ASP A 59 -15.44 -8.71 5.69
CA ASP A 59 -14.89 -9.71 6.64
C ASP A 59 -15.01 -11.14 6.12
N GLU A 60 -16.12 -11.46 5.45
CA GLU A 60 -16.32 -12.77 4.81
C GLU A 60 -15.31 -13.02 3.69
N LYS A 61 -15.05 -12.03 2.83
CA LYS A 61 -14.09 -12.13 1.72
C LYS A 61 -12.65 -12.13 2.20
N LEU A 62 -12.32 -11.32 3.22
CA LEU A 62 -11.05 -11.34 3.92
C LEU A 62 -10.77 -12.70 4.55
N LEU A 63 -11.78 -13.29 5.21
CA LEU A 63 -11.66 -14.62 5.83
C LEU A 63 -11.50 -15.70 4.76
N GLU A 64 -12.32 -15.68 3.71
CA GLU A 64 -12.26 -16.62 2.58
C GLU A 64 -10.88 -16.59 1.92
N ALA A 65 -10.37 -15.40 1.57
CA ALA A 65 -9.05 -15.22 1.01
C ALA A 65 -7.95 -15.71 1.97
N THR A 66 -8.02 -15.33 3.25
CA THR A 66 -7.04 -15.74 4.26
C THR A 66 -6.99 -17.25 4.43
N GLN A 67 -8.15 -17.92 4.42
CA GLN A 67 -8.26 -19.36 4.56
C GLN A 67 -7.65 -20.08 3.35
N LEU A 68 -8.00 -19.67 2.13
CA LEU A 68 -7.46 -20.30 0.93
C LEU A 68 -5.94 -20.08 0.81
N LEU A 69 -5.44 -18.90 1.15
CA LEU A 69 -4.00 -18.59 1.18
C LEU A 69 -3.25 -19.53 2.15
N LYS A 70 -3.79 -19.78 3.35
CA LYS A 70 -3.19 -20.71 4.33
C LYS A 70 -3.20 -22.15 3.84
N GLU A 71 -4.28 -22.59 3.19
CA GLU A 71 -4.37 -23.94 2.62
C GLU A 71 -3.34 -24.14 1.51
N MET A 72 -3.20 -23.15 0.62
CA MET A 72 -2.22 -23.17 -0.46
C MET A 72 -0.78 -23.15 0.08
N GLU A 73 -0.52 -22.33 1.10
CA GLU A 73 0.77 -22.29 1.80
C GLU A 73 1.13 -23.66 2.40
N LYS A 74 0.19 -24.32 3.08
CA LYS A 74 0.40 -25.65 3.69
C LYS A 74 0.71 -26.71 2.64
N GLU A 75 -0.02 -26.68 1.53
CA GLU A 75 0.19 -27.60 0.41
C GLU A 75 1.59 -27.43 -0.22
N CYS A 76 1.99 -26.18 -0.51
CA CYS A 76 3.32 -25.88 -1.05
C CYS A 76 4.43 -26.27 -0.07
N ALA A 77 4.30 -25.91 1.21
CA ALA A 77 5.30 -26.22 2.23
C ALA A 77 5.47 -27.74 2.44
N GLY A 78 4.37 -28.51 2.40
CA GLY A 78 4.40 -29.97 2.49
C GLY A 78 5.11 -30.64 1.30
N ASN A 79 4.95 -30.08 0.10
CA ASN A 79 5.60 -30.59 -1.11
C ASN A 79 7.09 -30.21 -1.21
N ILE A 80 7.48 -29.06 -0.64
CA ILE A 80 8.86 -28.58 -0.61
C ILE A 80 9.70 -29.25 0.51
N GLY A 81 9.05 -29.89 1.49
CA GLY A 81 9.71 -30.50 2.65
C GLY A 81 10.76 -31.56 2.32
N TRP A 82 11.89 -31.52 3.03
CA TRP A 82 13.08 -32.38 2.87
C TRP A 82 12.78 -33.89 2.81
N LEU A 83 11.75 -34.36 3.54
CA LEU A 83 11.36 -35.77 3.60
C LEU A 83 10.88 -36.33 2.25
N LYS A 84 10.23 -35.51 1.41
CA LYS A 84 9.75 -35.95 0.09
C LYS A 84 10.90 -35.97 -0.93
N LEU A 85 11.81 -35.00 -0.83
CA LEU A 85 13.04 -34.89 -1.64
C LEU A 85 14.08 -35.97 -1.30
N MET A 86 14.17 -36.39 -0.04
CA MET A 86 15.02 -37.51 0.36
C MET A 86 14.46 -38.86 -0.12
N LYS A 87 13.13 -39.05 -0.07
CA LYS A 87 12.50 -40.28 -0.58
C LYS A 87 12.71 -40.47 -2.09
N SER A 88 12.66 -39.41 -2.89
CA SER A 88 12.94 -39.52 -4.34
C SER A 88 14.43 -39.75 -4.64
N LYS A 89 15.34 -39.19 -3.83
CA LYS A 89 16.79 -39.45 -3.93
C LYS A 89 17.18 -40.88 -3.57
N VAL A 90 16.60 -41.45 -2.50
CA VAL A 90 16.90 -42.83 -2.05
C VAL A 90 16.36 -43.87 -3.04
N LEU A 91 15.36 -43.52 -3.85
CA LEU A 91 14.78 -44.40 -4.89
C LEU A 91 15.43 -44.26 -6.28
N GLY A 92 16.48 -43.45 -6.45
CA GLY A 92 17.24 -43.40 -7.71
C GLY A 92 16.49 -42.86 -8.94
N LYS A 93 15.39 -42.12 -8.77
CA LYS A 93 14.72 -41.44 -9.90
C LYS A 93 15.48 -40.15 -10.26
N GLU A 94 15.98 -40.06 -11.49
CA GLU A 94 16.44 -38.80 -12.07
C GLU A 94 15.31 -37.76 -12.04
N GLN A 95 15.60 -36.53 -11.59
CA GLN A 95 14.61 -35.45 -11.62
C GLN A 95 14.40 -35.00 -13.05
N THR A 96 13.15 -35.08 -13.53
CA THR A 96 12.80 -34.57 -14.85
C THR A 96 12.80 -33.04 -14.86
N GLY A 97 12.93 -32.42 -16.04
CA GLY A 97 12.79 -30.97 -16.19
C GLY A 97 11.43 -30.47 -15.67
N ASP A 98 10.37 -31.26 -15.87
CA ASP A 98 9.01 -30.94 -15.42
C ASP A 98 8.86 -30.99 -13.89
N ASP A 99 9.51 -31.95 -13.22
CA ASP A 99 9.57 -32.00 -11.75
C ASP A 99 10.29 -30.76 -11.18
N PHE A 100 11.33 -30.31 -11.87
CA PHE A 100 12.09 -29.12 -11.47
C PHE A 100 11.29 -27.83 -11.66
N ILE A 101 10.59 -27.68 -12.79
CA ILE A 101 9.67 -26.57 -13.05
C ILE A 101 8.59 -26.53 -11.96
N THR A 102 7.93 -27.66 -11.71
CA THR A 102 6.86 -27.77 -10.70
C THR A 102 7.36 -27.35 -9.31
N LYS A 103 8.58 -27.76 -8.95
CA LYS A 103 9.21 -27.35 -7.68
C LYS A 103 9.41 -25.84 -7.60
N LEU A 104 9.95 -25.22 -8.66
CA LEU A 104 10.17 -23.76 -8.70
C LEU A 104 8.84 -23.01 -8.61
N GLU A 105 7.81 -23.47 -9.32
CA GLU A 105 6.46 -22.87 -9.25
C GLU A 105 5.86 -22.96 -7.85
N GLN A 106 5.99 -24.11 -7.19
CA GLN A 106 5.53 -24.28 -5.81
C GLN A 106 6.25 -23.33 -4.85
N GLN A 107 7.55 -23.08 -5.06
CA GLN A 107 8.29 -22.12 -4.25
C GLN A 107 7.85 -20.67 -4.52
N ILE A 108 7.58 -20.31 -5.78
CA ILE A 108 7.05 -18.98 -6.14
C ILE A 108 5.69 -18.79 -5.45
N VAL A 109 4.76 -19.73 -5.62
CA VAL A 109 3.40 -19.62 -5.04
C VAL A 109 3.44 -19.64 -3.51
N LEU A 110 4.34 -20.40 -2.89
CA LEU A 110 4.56 -20.33 -1.44
C LEU A 110 4.94 -18.92 -0.99
N ALA A 111 5.80 -18.24 -1.74
CA ALA A 111 6.21 -16.88 -1.42
C ALA A 111 5.09 -15.86 -1.71
N ASP A 112 4.36 -16.02 -2.82
CA ASP A 112 3.20 -15.19 -3.18
C ASP A 112 2.13 -15.23 -2.08
N THR A 113 1.76 -16.44 -1.64
CA THR A 113 0.72 -16.64 -0.61
C THR A 113 1.10 -15.98 0.71
N GLN A 114 2.38 -16.02 1.09
CA GLN A 114 2.89 -15.35 2.29
C GLN A 114 2.86 -13.82 2.16
N VAL A 115 3.17 -13.27 0.98
CA VAL A 115 3.06 -11.82 0.72
C VAL A 115 1.61 -11.38 0.74
N CYS A 116 0.71 -12.07 0.02
CA CYS A 116 -0.71 -11.76 0.03
C CYS A 116 -1.29 -11.79 1.45
N ALA A 117 -0.98 -12.83 2.23
CA ALA A 117 -1.43 -12.92 3.61
C ALA A 117 -0.84 -11.82 4.51
N ALA A 118 0.42 -11.41 4.27
CA ALA A 118 1.01 -10.28 4.96
C ALA A 118 0.32 -8.97 4.61
N ILE A 119 0.01 -8.72 3.34
CA ILE A 119 -0.71 -7.53 2.88
C ILE A 119 -2.10 -7.47 3.53
N LEU A 120 -2.85 -8.56 3.55
CA LEU A 120 -4.16 -8.60 4.22
C LEU A 120 -4.03 -8.27 5.72
N ALA A 121 -3.02 -8.81 6.42
CA ALA A 121 -2.79 -8.50 7.82
C ALA A 121 -2.36 -7.04 8.07
N LEU A 122 -1.61 -6.44 7.15
CA LEU A 122 -1.19 -5.04 7.23
C LEU A 122 -2.34 -4.08 6.93
N LEU A 123 -3.21 -4.44 5.98
CA LEU A 123 -4.35 -3.63 5.57
C LEU A 123 -5.41 -3.51 6.65
N GLN A 124 -5.52 -4.47 7.57
CA GLN A 124 -6.42 -4.40 8.72
C GLN A 124 -6.12 -3.25 9.70
N GLN A 125 -4.98 -2.54 9.55
CA GLN A 125 -4.57 -1.35 10.33
C GLN A 125 -4.52 -1.52 11.85
N GLU A 126 -4.58 -2.76 12.37
CA GLU A 126 -4.39 -3.06 13.78
C GLU A 126 -2.89 -3.21 14.13
N PHE A 127 -2.50 -2.78 15.33
CA PHE A 127 -1.11 -2.93 15.82
C PHE A 127 -0.60 -4.38 15.75
N SER A 128 -1.46 -5.33 16.13
CA SER A 128 -1.22 -6.79 16.03
C SER A 128 -1.02 -7.26 14.58
N GLY A 129 -1.78 -6.67 13.65
CA GLY A 129 -1.70 -6.89 12.21
C GLY A 129 -0.33 -6.51 11.65
N PHE A 130 0.24 -5.37 12.09
CA PHE A 130 1.57 -4.93 11.65
C PHE A 130 2.69 -5.90 12.04
N VAL A 131 2.70 -6.40 13.28
CA VAL A 131 3.73 -7.35 13.74
C VAL A 131 3.63 -8.67 12.98
N LYS A 132 2.41 -9.20 12.86
CA LYS A 132 2.14 -10.45 12.13
C LYS A 132 2.52 -10.32 10.65
N GLY A 133 2.11 -9.22 10.00
CA GLY A 133 2.45 -8.91 8.62
C GLY A 133 3.95 -8.82 8.39
N GLY A 134 4.68 -8.13 9.27
CA GLY A 134 6.15 -8.03 9.21
C GLY A 134 6.86 -9.40 9.31
N TRP A 135 6.37 -10.29 10.17
CA TRP A 135 6.90 -11.66 10.28
C TRP A 135 6.64 -12.50 9.02
N MET A 136 5.42 -12.42 8.45
CA MET A 136 5.06 -13.11 7.21
C MET A 136 5.88 -12.61 6.02
N LEU A 137 6.13 -11.30 5.93
CA LEU A 137 7.05 -10.72 4.93
C LEU A 137 8.47 -11.29 5.06
N ARG A 138 9.00 -11.42 6.28
CA ARG A 138 10.34 -12.03 6.47
C ARG A 138 10.40 -13.46 5.93
N LYS A 139 9.35 -14.23 6.14
CA LYS A 139 9.24 -15.61 5.64
C LYS A 139 9.26 -15.62 4.11
N ALA A 140 8.42 -14.78 3.50
CA ALA A 140 8.35 -14.65 2.05
C ALA A 140 9.69 -14.25 1.43
N TRP A 141 10.40 -13.30 2.06
CA TRP A 141 11.70 -12.82 1.57
C TRP A 141 12.72 -13.94 1.38
N ARG A 142 12.84 -14.82 2.37
CA ARG A 142 13.80 -15.93 2.32
C ARG A 142 13.48 -16.90 1.19
N VAL A 143 12.18 -17.19 0.99
CA VAL A 143 11.74 -18.04 -0.11
C VAL A 143 12.03 -17.35 -1.44
N TYR A 144 11.67 -16.08 -1.62
CA TYR A 144 11.97 -15.34 -2.85
C TYR A 144 13.47 -15.27 -3.16
N GLN A 145 14.33 -14.93 -2.19
CA GLN A 145 15.77 -14.86 -2.43
C GLN A 145 16.33 -16.18 -2.95
N HIS A 146 15.91 -17.29 -2.34
CA HIS A 146 16.34 -18.62 -2.73
C HIS A 146 15.84 -18.99 -4.13
N THR A 147 14.53 -18.88 -4.36
CA THR A 147 13.88 -19.24 -5.63
C THR A 147 14.34 -18.36 -6.78
N TYR A 148 14.44 -17.05 -6.55
CA TYR A 148 14.95 -16.10 -7.53
C TYR A 148 16.38 -16.43 -7.93
N SER A 149 17.27 -16.76 -6.97
CA SER A 149 18.64 -17.16 -7.29
C SER A 149 18.72 -18.41 -8.15
N GLN A 150 17.85 -19.40 -7.90
CA GLN A 150 17.78 -20.62 -8.71
C GLN A 150 17.29 -20.34 -10.14
N ILE A 151 16.22 -19.58 -10.28
CA ILE A 151 15.66 -19.22 -11.59
C ILE A 151 16.62 -18.33 -12.37
N LEU A 152 17.31 -17.40 -11.70
CA LEU A 152 18.31 -16.55 -12.35
C LEU A 152 19.48 -17.36 -12.89
N LYS A 153 19.97 -18.35 -12.16
CA LYS A 153 21.02 -19.27 -12.66
C LYS A 153 20.53 -20.04 -13.88
N LEU A 154 19.29 -20.56 -13.84
CA LEU A 154 18.67 -21.24 -14.97
C LEU A 154 18.52 -20.31 -16.18
N TYR A 155 18.14 -19.04 -15.95
CA TYR A 155 18.03 -18.01 -16.98
C TYR A 155 19.38 -17.73 -17.62
N LYS A 156 20.42 -17.48 -16.83
CA LYS A 156 21.79 -17.23 -17.32
C LYS A 156 22.35 -18.42 -18.09
N HIS A 157 22.08 -19.64 -17.65
CA HIS A 157 22.46 -20.85 -18.39
C HIS A 157 21.75 -20.96 -19.75
N THR A 158 20.50 -20.50 -19.85
CA THR A 158 19.68 -20.63 -21.06
C THR A 158 19.92 -19.51 -22.07
N PHE A 159 20.19 -18.28 -21.60
CA PHE A 159 20.25 -17.07 -22.43
C PHE A 159 21.59 -16.32 -22.34
N GLY A 160 22.54 -16.77 -21.51
CA GLY A 160 23.77 -16.03 -21.19
C GLY A 160 23.55 -14.88 -20.21
N ASP A 161 24.57 -14.04 -20.00
CA ASP A 161 24.49 -12.79 -19.22
C ASP A 161 23.74 -11.66 -19.96
N GLY A 162 22.66 -12.00 -20.66
CA GLY A 162 21.84 -11.07 -21.46
C GLY A 162 21.21 -9.91 -20.66
N PRO A 163 20.23 -9.17 -21.24
CA PRO A 163 19.80 -7.82 -20.81
C PRO A 163 19.27 -7.65 -19.37
N LEU A 164 19.19 -8.72 -18.56
CA LEU A 164 18.87 -8.66 -17.12
C LEU A 164 19.99 -8.08 -16.24
N SER A 165 21.16 -7.73 -16.80
CA SER A 165 22.24 -7.07 -16.05
C SER A 165 21.80 -5.73 -15.42
N GLU A 166 20.77 -5.06 -15.95
CA GLU A 166 20.17 -3.86 -15.36
C GLU A 166 19.36 -4.15 -14.09
N LEU A 167 18.86 -5.38 -13.92
CA LEU A 167 18.14 -5.82 -12.71
C LEU A 167 19.10 -6.18 -11.56
N GLU A 168 20.40 -6.31 -11.85
CA GLU A 168 21.47 -6.65 -10.90
C GLU A 168 22.19 -5.41 -10.31
N SER A 169 22.24 -4.27 -11.03
CA SER A 169 23.07 -3.11 -10.66
C SER A 169 22.70 -2.42 -9.35
N ASN A 170 21.51 -2.69 -8.79
CA ASN A 170 21.06 -2.11 -7.51
C ASN A 170 21.13 -3.06 -6.30
N ARG A 171 21.73 -4.26 -6.43
CA ARG A 171 21.92 -5.15 -5.27
C ARG A 171 23.06 -4.64 -4.39
N SER A 172 22.76 -3.74 -3.45
CA SER A 172 23.66 -3.48 -2.32
C SER A 172 23.80 -4.76 -1.48
N THR A 173 24.90 -5.48 -1.68
CA THR A 173 25.42 -6.45 -0.72
C THR A 173 25.80 -5.70 0.56
N PRO A 174 25.62 -6.26 1.77
CA PRO A 174 26.15 -5.65 2.97
C PRO A 174 27.69 -5.61 2.86
N CYS A 175 28.28 -4.41 2.79
CA CYS A 175 29.71 -4.23 2.95
C CYS A 175 30.10 -4.63 4.38
N ASN A 176 30.79 -5.77 4.53
CA ASN A 176 31.60 -6.02 5.72
C ASN A 176 32.87 -5.17 5.58
N GLY A 177 32.91 -4.06 6.32
CA GLY A 177 34.09 -3.21 6.44
C GLY A 177 35.06 -3.69 7.52
N SER A 178 36.34 -3.58 7.17
CA SER A 178 37.58 -3.56 7.96
C SER A 178 38.14 -4.84 8.60
N SER A 179 39.14 -5.34 7.88
CA SER A 179 40.38 -6.04 8.26
C SER A 179 40.97 -5.73 9.63
N LEU A 180 41.45 -6.77 10.34
CA LEU A 180 42.79 -6.87 10.94
C LEU A 180 43.05 -8.29 11.52
N ASN A 181 44.13 -8.91 11.01
CA ASN A 181 45.06 -9.92 11.56
C ASN A 181 44.64 -11.36 11.99
N HIS A 182 45.24 -12.33 11.27
CA HIS A 182 45.83 -13.66 11.64
C HIS A 182 45.48 -14.27 13.02
N THR A 183 45.16 -15.57 13.22
CA THR A 183 45.70 -16.86 12.71
C THR A 183 44.74 -18.01 13.19
N PRO A 184 44.86 -19.28 12.73
CA PRO A 184 43.77 -20.26 12.73
C PRO A 184 43.74 -21.16 13.96
N LEU A 185 42.55 -21.59 14.40
CA LEU A 185 42.39 -22.85 15.12
C LEU A 185 40.98 -23.43 14.96
N SER A 186 40.94 -24.74 14.76
CA SER A 186 39.74 -25.55 14.61
C SER A 186 39.12 -25.91 15.96
N SER A 187 37.88 -26.40 15.88
CA SER A 187 37.16 -27.26 16.84
C SER A 187 36.38 -26.61 17.99
N SER A 188 35.07 -26.90 17.93
CA SER A 188 34.15 -27.21 19.02
C SER A 188 34.12 -26.29 20.25
N SER A 189 33.00 -25.60 20.47
CA SER A 189 31.96 -26.10 21.38
C SER A 189 30.91 -25.03 21.69
N GLU A 190 29.70 -25.55 21.91
CA GLU A 190 28.46 -24.94 22.39
C GLU A 190 28.64 -23.86 23.46
N TRP A 191 27.89 -22.76 23.34
CA TRP A 191 27.56 -21.91 24.48
C TRP A 191 26.07 -21.61 24.54
N SER A 192 25.51 -22.06 25.66
CA SER A 192 24.12 -22.12 26.09
C SER A 192 23.59 -20.75 26.54
N ILE A 193 22.27 -20.57 26.46
CA ILE A 193 21.56 -19.41 27.02
C ILE A 193 21.16 -19.71 28.46
N SER A 194 21.57 -18.82 29.38
CA SER A 194 21.25 -18.83 30.81
C SER A 194 19.75 -18.60 31.08
N SER A 195 19.18 -19.44 31.93
CA SER A 195 17.83 -19.33 32.47
C SER A 195 17.76 -18.30 33.61
N TYR A 196 16.73 -17.46 33.61
CA TYR A 196 16.31 -16.72 34.79
C TYR A 196 14.92 -17.22 35.19
N ASN A 197 14.84 -17.87 36.37
CA ASN A 197 13.60 -18.25 37.03
C ASN A 197 13.29 -17.22 38.12
N GLY A 198 12.12 -16.60 38.04
CA GLY A 198 11.51 -15.82 39.13
C GLY A 198 10.05 -16.26 39.22
N SER A 199 9.74 -17.02 40.26
CA SER A 199 8.46 -17.68 40.51
C SER A 199 7.41 -16.74 41.11
N SER A 200 6.20 -16.74 40.56
CA SER A 200 4.96 -16.67 41.36
C SER A 200 3.79 -17.27 40.57
N SER A 201 3.09 -18.18 41.25
CA SER A 201 1.99 -19.06 40.85
C SER A 201 0.75 -18.39 40.24
N SER A 202 0.17 -18.97 39.18
CA SER A 202 -1.05 -19.80 39.26
C SER A 202 -1.78 -19.99 37.91
N THR A 203 -2.36 -21.19 37.78
CA THR A 203 -3.38 -21.67 36.82
C THR A 203 -2.98 -22.02 35.38
N ALA A 204 -3.32 -23.27 35.04
CA ALA A 204 -3.02 -23.97 33.83
C ALA A 204 -3.89 -23.53 32.65
N ALA A 205 -3.28 -23.38 31.48
CA ALA A 205 -3.93 -23.48 30.19
C ALA A 205 -2.99 -24.21 29.21
N SER A 206 -3.57 -25.16 28.48
CA SER A 206 -2.95 -26.10 27.53
C SER A 206 -2.02 -25.46 26.49
N SER A 207 -0.83 -26.05 26.31
CA SER A 207 0.16 -25.70 25.28
C SER A 207 -0.35 -25.87 23.84
N PRO A 208 -0.04 -24.95 22.90
CA PRO A 208 -0.28 -25.17 21.48
C PRO A 208 0.91 -25.88 20.82
N SER A 209 0.64 -27.02 20.19
CA SER A 209 1.57 -27.91 19.48
C SER A 209 2.13 -27.36 18.14
N GLY A 210 2.07 -26.04 17.91
CA GLY A 210 2.39 -25.42 16.61
C GLY A 210 3.86 -25.07 16.35
N LEU A 211 4.72 -25.07 17.38
CA LEU A 211 6.08 -24.51 17.27
C LEU A 211 7.14 -25.46 16.67
N ARG A 212 6.91 -26.78 16.69
CA ARG A 212 7.92 -27.77 16.25
C ARG A 212 8.03 -27.92 14.72
N SER A 213 6.97 -27.62 13.97
CA SER A 213 7.00 -27.69 12.50
C SER A 213 7.90 -26.59 11.89
N SER A 214 7.86 -25.38 12.44
CA SER A 214 8.51 -24.19 11.89
C SER A 214 10.04 -24.20 12.02
N LEU A 215 10.61 -24.90 13.00
CA LEU A 215 12.06 -25.03 13.17
C LEU A 215 12.70 -26.05 12.21
N SER A 216 11.94 -27.05 11.73
CA SER A 216 12.43 -28.03 10.75
C SER A 216 12.77 -27.39 9.39
N MET A 217 12.06 -26.32 9.01
CA MET A 217 12.37 -25.50 7.84
C MET A 217 13.71 -24.75 7.99
N PHE A 218 14.03 -24.31 9.20
CA PHE A 218 15.21 -23.49 9.49
C PHE A 218 16.53 -24.25 9.28
N LEU A 219 16.54 -25.55 9.57
CA LEU A 219 17.69 -26.44 9.35
C LEU A 219 17.75 -27.01 7.92
N SER A 220 16.65 -26.97 7.16
CA SER A 220 16.59 -27.51 5.79
C SER A 220 17.17 -26.55 4.73
N LEU A 221 17.21 -25.24 5.02
CA LEU A 221 17.67 -24.20 4.08
C LEU A 221 19.19 -23.95 4.13
N THR A 222 19.89 -24.42 5.15
CA THR A 222 21.34 -24.20 5.34
C THR A 222 22.22 -25.34 4.82
N GLY A 223 21.65 -26.44 4.33
CA GLY A 223 22.39 -27.64 3.94
C GLY A 223 22.24 -28.03 2.47
N ILE A 224 22.73 -27.21 1.52
CA ILE A 224 22.96 -27.66 0.13
C ILE A 224 24.20 -26.97 -0.45
N THR A 225 25.38 -27.57 -0.23
CA THR A 225 26.57 -27.35 -1.06
C THR A 225 26.86 -28.65 -1.80
N SER A 226 26.29 -28.82 -2.99
CA SER A 226 26.73 -29.80 -3.98
C SER A 226 26.27 -29.29 -5.33
N GLU A 227 27.21 -29.04 -6.24
CA GLU A 227 26.92 -28.71 -7.64
C GLU A 227 26.11 -29.88 -8.24
N GLN A 228 24.85 -29.63 -8.58
CA GLN A 228 24.01 -30.55 -9.36
C GLN A 228 23.89 -29.99 -10.78
N GLN A 229 23.95 -30.84 -11.79
CA GLN A 229 23.59 -30.48 -13.17
C GLN A 229 22.14 -30.02 -13.20
N THR A 230 21.89 -28.81 -13.71
CA THR A 230 20.55 -28.27 -13.88
C THR A 230 19.84 -29.01 -15.03
N PRO A 231 18.63 -29.58 -14.81
CA PRO A 231 17.92 -30.28 -15.86
C PRO A 231 17.54 -29.33 -17.01
N PHE A 232 17.39 -29.88 -18.21
CA PHE A 232 16.97 -29.09 -19.37
C PHE A 232 15.53 -28.58 -19.19
N VAL A 233 15.35 -27.28 -19.36
CA VAL A 233 14.05 -26.58 -19.30
C VAL A 233 13.89 -25.76 -20.58
N LYS A 234 12.71 -25.81 -21.21
CA LYS A 234 12.43 -25.04 -22.42
C LYS A 234 12.59 -23.55 -22.15
N SER A 235 13.24 -22.83 -23.06
CA SER A 235 13.45 -21.38 -22.99
C SER A 235 12.20 -20.57 -22.65
N THR A 236 11.04 -20.95 -23.21
CA THR A 236 9.75 -20.30 -22.91
C THR A 236 9.32 -20.43 -21.45
N GLU A 237 9.58 -21.58 -20.83
CA GLU A 237 9.28 -21.84 -19.41
C GLU A 237 10.25 -21.09 -18.50
N VAL A 238 11.54 -21.00 -18.88
CA VAL A 238 12.53 -20.21 -18.14
C VAL A 238 12.12 -18.73 -18.08
N THR A 239 11.70 -18.15 -19.21
CA THR A 239 11.21 -16.76 -19.25
C THR A 239 9.93 -16.59 -18.42
N ARG A 240 9.01 -17.56 -18.48
CA ARG A 240 7.77 -17.52 -17.68
C ARG A 240 8.05 -17.58 -16.18
N LEU A 241 8.90 -18.50 -15.73
CA LEU A 241 9.33 -18.61 -14.33
C LEU A 241 10.03 -17.35 -13.85
N MET A 242 10.91 -16.77 -14.69
CA MET A 242 11.59 -15.52 -14.39
C MET A 242 10.60 -14.36 -14.21
N ALA A 243 9.59 -14.27 -15.07
CA ALA A 243 8.53 -13.27 -14.91
C ALA A 243 7.69 -13.50 -13.65
N ALA A 244 7.32 -14.75 -13.37
CA ALA A 244 6.52 -15.11 -12.21
C ALA A 244 7.25 -14.76 -10.88
N VAL A 245 8.53 -15.10 -10.75
CA VAL A 245 9.31 -14.75 -9.55
C VAL A 245 9.58 -13.24 -9.45
N SER A 246 9.71 -12.54 -10.59
CA SER A 246 9.92 -11.09 -10.62
C SER A 246 8.68 -10.32 -10.15
N PHE A 247 7.47 -10.78 -10.46
CA PHE A 247 6.24 -10.19 -9.92
C PHE A 247 6.24 -10.19 -8.39
N GLY A 248 6.36 -11.36 -7.78
CA GLY A 248 6.29 -11.53 -6.34
C GLY A 248 7.43 -10.79 -5.60
N TYR A 249 8.64 -10.86 -6.16
CA TYR A 249 9.79 -10.09 -5.69
C TYR A 249 9.54 -8.57 -5.74
N GLY A 250 8.96 -8.08 -6.84
CA GLY A 250 8.61 -6.68 -7.03
C GLY A 250 7.60 -6.18 -6.00
N ILE A 251 6.49 -6.91 -5.80
CA ILE A 251 5.49 -6.59 -4.77
C ILE A 251 6.11 -6.57 -3.38
N PHE A 252 6.92 -7.59 -3.04
CA PHE A 252 7.60 -7.65 -1.76
C PHE A 252 8.49 -6.41 -1.53
N GLN A 253 9.35 -6.08 -2.48
CA GLN A 253 10.27 -4.95 -2.38
C GLN A 253 9.51 -3.63 -2.24
N LEU A 254 8.40 -3.49 -2.97
CA LEU A 254 7.51 -2.34 -2.88
C LEU A 254 6.93 -2.21 -1.46
N CYS A 255 6.32 -3.27 -0.93
CA CYS A 255 5.76 -3.28 0.43
C CYS A 255 6.80 -2.89 1.47
N VAL A 256 8.01 -3.48 1.41
CA VAL A 256 9.09 -3.17 2.35
C VAL A 256 9.55 -1.71 2.24
N SER A 257 9.62 -1.17 1.02
CA SER A 257 10.05 0.22 0.80
C SER A 257 9.08 1.26 1.41
N LEU A 258 7.82 0.87 1.61
CA LEU A 258 6.75 1.72 2.13
C LEU A 258 6.52 1.57 3.64
N LEU A 259 7.20 0.65 4.31
CA LEU A 259 7.03 0.45 5.76
C LEU A 259 7.57 1.66 6.56
N PRO A 260 6.84 2.15 7.58
CA PRO A 260 7.29 3.28 8.39
C PRO A 260 8.62 3.01 9.12
N PRO A 261 9.44 4.05 9.41
CA PRO A 261 10.73 3.91 10.08
C PRO A 261 10.70 3.23 11.45
N SER A 262 9.60 3.38 12.20
CA SER A 262 9.37 2.68 13.46
C SER A 262 9.38 1.15 13.29
N PHE A 263 8.93 0.66 12.12
CA PHE A 263 8.99 -0.74 11.70
C PHE A 263 10.30 -1.09 10.98
N LEU A 264 11.10 -0.11 10.53
CA LEU A 264 12.44 -0.35 9.97
C LEU A 264 13.48 -0.75 11.03
N LYS A 265 13.26 -0.49 12.32
CA LYS A 265 14.07 -1.12 13.38
C LYS A 265 13.95 -2.64 13.34
N LEU A 266 12.78 -3.15 12.94
CA LEU A 266 12.60 -4.57 12.65
C LEU A 266 13.39 -4.97 11.40
N THR A 267 13.53 -4.15 10.36
CA THR A 267 14.24 -4.56 9.13
C THR A 267 15.74 -4.80 9.32
N HIS A 268 16.42 -4.07 10.23
CA HIS A 268 17.79 -4.39 10.65
C HIS A 268 17.87 -5.76 11.37
N VAL A 269 16.87 -6.10 12.18
CA VAL A 269 16.75 -7.40 12.86
C VAL A 269 16.29 -8.51 11.90
N LEU A 270 15.58 -8.15 10.83
CA LEU A 270 14.98 -9.07 9.86
C LEU A 270 15.87 -9.34 8.64
N GLY A 271 16.79 -8.43 8.29
CA GLY A 271 17.86 -8.61 7.29
C GLY A 271 17.53 -8.17 5.86
N PHE A 272 16.67 -7.18 5.64
CA PHE A 272 16.31 -6.70 4.29
C PHE A 272 16.10 -5.18 4.23
N LYS A 273 16.46 -4.54 3.12
CA LYS A 273 16.18 -3.12 2.82
C LYS A 273 15.38 -3.07 1.53
N GLY A 274 14.24 -2.39 1.56
CA GLY A 274 13.37 -2.22 0.39
C GLY A 274 14.05 -1.36 -0.67
N ASP A 275 14.00 -1.80 -1.92
CA ASP A 275 14.46 -1.04 -3.08
C ASP A 275 13.30 -0.82 -4.06
N SER A 276 12.76 0.40 -4.07
CA SER A 276 11.65 0.78 -4.94
C SER A 276 12.03 0.77 -6.42
N SER A 277 13.29 1.03 -6.78
CA SER A 277 13.73 0.99 -8.18
C SER A 277 13.75 -0.44 -8.70
N ALA A 278 14.37 -1.36 -7.95
CA ALA A 278 14.35 -2.78 -8.28
C ALA A 278 12.93 -3.35 -8.27
N ALA A 279 12.06 -2.89 -7.38
CA ALA A 279 10.65 -3.28 -7.34
C ALA A 279 9.94 -2.95 -8.66
N LEU A 280 10.06 -1.70 -9.12
CA LEU A 280 9.43 -1.22 -10.35
C LEU A 280 9.99 -1.93 -11.58
N ALA A 281 11.31 -2.11 -11.67
CA ALA A 281 11.93 -2.84 -12.77
C ALA A 281 11.42 -4.28 -12.86
N ALA A 282 11.30 -4.98 -11.72
CA ALA A 282 10.80 -6.35 -11.68
C ALA A 282 9.32 -6.46 -12.10
N LEU A 283 8.48 -5.51 -11.69
CA LEU A 283 7.07 -5.46 -12.10
C LEU A 283 6.91 -5.09 -13.58
N MET A 284 7.71 -4.14 -14.09
CA MET A 284 7.75 -3.76 -15.50
C MET A 284 8.22 -4.92 -16.40
N TYR A 285 9.10 -5.77 -15.90
CA TYR A 285 9.46 -7.02 -16.58
C TYR A 285 8.30 -8.03 -16.56
N ALA A 286 7.72 -8.27 -15.39
CA ALA A 286 6.69 -9.30 -15.22
C ALA A 286 5.41 -9.03 -16.02
N ARG A 287 5.01 -7.76 -16.16
CA ARG A 287 3.78 -7.37 -16.89
C ARG A 287 3.81 -7.70 -18.39
N LEU A 288 4.98 -7.80 -19.00
CA LEU A 288 5.13 -8.09 -20.43
C LEU A 288 5.07 -9.60 -20.73
N SER A 289 4.92 -10.42 -19.69
CA SER A 289 4.97 -11.88 -19.81
C SER A 289 3.63 -12.50 -20.18
N LYS A 290 3.69 -13.80 -20.50
CA LYS A 290 2.49 -14.62 -20.69
C LYS A 290 1.91 -15.17 -19.38
N ASP A 291 2.59 -15.03 -18.23
CA ASP A 291 2.16 -15.64 -16.96
C ASP A 291 0.84 -15.06 -16.43
N MET A 292 0.16 -15.81 -15.54
CA MET A 292 -1.07 -15.38 -14.87
C MET A 292 -0.88 -14.11 -14.02
N ARG A 293 0.35 -13.83 -13.57
CA ARG A 293 0.70 -12.64 -12.78
C ARG A 293 0.87 -11.37 -13.62
N ALA A 294 1.01 -11.47 -14.94
CA ALA A 294 1.23 -10.32 -15.81
C ALA A 294 0.19 -9.20 -15.64
N PRO A 295 -1.13 -9.46 -15.72
CA PRO A 295 -2.12 -8.40 -15.52
C PRO A 295 -2.15 -7.87 -14.08
N LEU A 296 -1.82 -8.70 -13.09
CA LEU A 296 -1.68 -8.26 -11.69
C LEU A 296 -0.47 -7.32 -11.50
N ALA A 297 0.61 -7.51 -12.27
CA ALA A 297 1.76 -6.63 -12.28
C ALA A 297 1.38 -5.24 -12.82
N THR A 298 0.63 -5.18 -13.93
CA THR A 298 0.09 -3.92 -14.47
C THR A 298 -0.82 -3.24 -13.46
N PHE A 299 -1.77 -3.96 -12.87
CA PHE A 299 -2.65 -3.44 -11.82
C PHE A 299 -1.85 -2.88 -10.64
N SER A 300 -0.82 -3.59 -10.18
CA SER A 300 0.02 -3.16 -9.05
C SER A 300 0.81 -1.89 -9.36
N LEU A 301 1.31 -1.75 -10.59
CA LEU A 301 1.97 -0.53 -11.05
C LEU A 301 0.99 0.65 -11.16
N LEU A 302 -0.21 0.43 -11.71
CA LEU A 302 -1.26 1.45 -11.75
C LEU A 302 -1.61 1.93 -10.33
N SER A 303 -1.86 1.02 -9.40
CA SER A 303 -2.11 1.36 -7.99
C SER A 303 -0.94 2.09 -7.36
N TYR A 304 0.30 1.72 -7.68
CA TYR A 304 1.48 2.39 -7.16
C TYR A 304 1.55 3.85 -7.62
N TYR A 305 1.44 4.11 -8.92
CA TYR A 305 1.54 5.48 -9.47
C TYR A 305 0.34 6.36 -9.12
N THR A 306 -0.86 5.79 -8.98
CA THR A 306 -2.10 6.58 -8.81
C THR A 306 -2.59 6.69 -7.36
N PHE A 307 -2.20 5.77 -6.47
CA PHE A 307 -2.58 5.79 -5.05
C PHE A 307 -1.37 5.90 -4.13
N VAL A 308 -0.42 4.97 -4.21
CA VAL A 308 0.66 4.87 -3.23
C VAL A 308 1.58 6.09 -3.27
N ARG A 309 2.06 6.49 -4.45
CA ARG A 309 2.95 7.65 -4.58
C ARG A 309 2.26 8.96 -4.16
N PRO A 310 1.02 9.27 -4.63
CA PRO A 310 0.30 10.44 -4.15
C PRO A 310 0.00 10.39 -2.65
N PHE A 311 -0.34 9.23 -2.10
CA PHE A 311 -0.65 9.09 -0.68
C PHE A 311 0.57 9.44 0.19
N PHE A 312 1.74 8.88 -0.09
CA PHE A 312 2.96 9.15 0.68
C PHE A 312 3.73 10.40 0.24
N SER A 313 3.29 11.09 -0.83
CA SER A 313 3.97 12.23 -1.44
C SER A 313 5.48 11.98 -1.67
N LEU A 314 5.83 10.76 -2.10
CA LEU A 314 7.22 10.32 -2.20
C LEU A 314 8.01 11.21 -3.19
N GLU A 315 9.13 11.76 -2.70
CA GLU A 315 10.12 12.54 -3.44
C GLU A 315 9.71 13.93 -3.95
N GLY A 316 8.61 14.52 -3.45
CA GLY A 316 8.08 15.76 -4.04
C GLY A 316 7.70 15.50 -5.50
N SER A 317 6.91 14.42 -5.68
CA SER A 317 6.59 13.79 -6.96
C SER A 317 6.45 14.80 -8.08
N LYS A 318 7.18 14.56 -9.17
CA LYS A 318 6.74 15.08 -10.47
C LYS A 318 5.46 14.31 -10.77
N ILE A 319 4.32 14.76 -10.23
CA ILE A 319 2.99 14.17 -10.43
C ILE A 319 2.79 13.88 -11.92
N ILE A 320 3.26 14.80 -12.77
CA ILE A 320 3.30 14.66 -14.23
C ILE A 320 4.00 13.39 -14.71
N THR A 321 5.17 13.02 -14.16
CA THR A 321 5.90 11.80 -14.57
C THR A 321 5.15 10.54 -14.15
N ASP A 322 4.58 10.51 -12.94
CA ASP A 322 3.82 9.37 -12.43
C ASP A 322 2.52 9.18 -13.21
N VAL A 323 1.82 10.28 -13.50
CA VAL A 323 0.62 10.32 -14.34
C VAL A 323 0.94 9.80 -15.74
N LYS A 324 2.03 10.25 -16.38
CA LYS A 324 2.44 9.77 -17.70
C LYS A 324 2.76 8.27 -17.71
N ALA A 325 3.41 7.77 -16.66
CA ALA A 325 3.68 6.35 -16.51
C ALA A 325 2.38 5.53 -16.40
N ALA A 326 1.39 6.03 -15.65
CA ALA A 326 0.08 5.41 -15.56
C ALA A 326 -0.70 5.46 -16.89
N GLU A 327 -0.70 6.59 -17.61
CA GLU A 327 -1.30 6.71 -18.94
C GLU A 327 -0.72 5.70 -19.92
N GLN A 328 0.61 5.56 -19.97
CA GLN A 328 1.26 4.59 -20.84
C GLN A 328 0.83 3.15 -20.50
N LEU A 329 0.77 2.80 -19.21
CA LEU A 329 0.29 1.48 -18.79
C LEU A 329 -1.16 1.23 -19.23
N LEU A 330 -2.01 2.26 -19.17
CA LEU A 330 -3.40 2.17 -19.62
C LEU A 330 -3.51 2.01 -21.15
N ASP A 331 -2.68 2.72 -21.92
CA ASP A 331 -2.70 2.60 -23.38
C ASP A 331 -2.26 1.20 -23.85
N GLU A 332 -1.24 0.63 -23.20
CA GLU A 332 -0.67 -0.66 -23.59
C GLU A 332 -1.63 -1.84 -23.38
N VAL A 333 -2.46 -1.81 -22.35
CA VAL A 333 -3.42 -2.91 -22.05
C VAL A 333 -4.85 -2.59 -22.47
N ARG A 334 -5.06 -1.50 -23.19
CA ARG A 334 -6.37 -1.03 -23.65
C ARG A 334 -7.17 -2.12 -24.36
N LEU A 335 -6.55 -2.88 -25.27
CA LEU A 335 -7.26 -3.94 -26.01
C LEU A 335 -7.72 -5.09 -25.11
N GLU A 336 -6.98 -5.40 -24.03
CA GLU A 336 -7.29 -6.49 -23.10
C GLU A 336 -8.36 -6.08 -22.06
N PHE A 337 -8.45 -4.78 -21.73
CA PHE A 337 -9.29 -4.25 -20.64
C PHE A 337 -10.22 -3.10 -21.05
N GLN A 338 -10.55 -2.95 -22.34
CA GLN A 338 -11.37 -1.84 -22.86
C GLN A 338 -12.76 -1.70 -22.23
N ASN A 339 -13.31 -2.79 -21.68
CA ASN A 339 -14.62 -2.84 -21.04
C ASN A 339 -14.52 -3.17 -19.54
N SER A 340 -13.35 -2.95 -18.94
CA SER A 340 -13.15 -3.22 -17.52
C SER A 340 -13.57 -2.01 -16.68
N ALA A 341 -14.45 -2.23 -15.72
CA ALA A 341 -14.83 -1.19 -14.75
C ALA A 341 -13.62 -0.70 -13.92
N LEU A 342 -12.72 -1.61 -13.54
CA LEU A 342 -11.47 -1.26 -12.85
C LEU A 342 -10.58 -0.35 -13.72
N PHE A 343 -10.58 -0.59 -15.03
CA PHE A 343 -9.77 0.19 -15.94
C PHE A 343 -10.33 1.59 -16.17
N PHE A 344 -11.65 1.70 -16.37
CA PHE A 344 -12.33 3.00 -16.37
C PHE A 344 -12.10 3.76 -15.07
N PHE A 345 -12.11 3.08 -13.93
CA PHE A 345 -11.77 3.66 -12.64
C PHE A 345 -10.33 4.24 -12.61
N PHE A 346 -9.32 3.50 -13.08
CA PHE A 346 -7.95 4.04 -13.14
C PHE A 346 -7.80 5.19 -14.14
N MET A 347 -8.49 5.14 -15.28
CA MET A 347 -8.52 6.27 -16.22
C MET A 347 -9.11 7.52 -15.56
N GLY A 348 -10.21 7.39 -14.81
CA GLY A 348 -10.77 8.48 -14.02
C GLY A 348 -9.81 9.00 -12.95
N ARG A 349 -9.07 8.10 -12.30
CA ARG A 349 -8.06 8.46 -11.30
C ARG A 349 -6.91 9.27 -11.89
N VAL A 350 -6.44 8.87 -13.08
CA VAL A 350 -5.42 9.60 -13.85
C VAL A 350 -5.91 11.00 -14.23
N GLU A 351 -7.14 11.13 -14.74
CA GLU A 351 -7.72 12.45 -15.07
C GLU A 351 -7.89 13.33 -13.84
N ARG A 352 -8.27 12.77 -12.68
CA ARG A 352 -8.32 13.52 -11.42
C ARG A 352 -6.93 14.04 -11.00
N LEU A 353 -5.90 13.23 -11.15
CA LEU A 353 -4.52 13.65 -10.86
C LEU A 353 -3.98 14.71 -11.84
N LYS A 354 -4.57 14.79 -13.04
CA LYS A 354 -4.34 15.86 -14.03
C LYS A 354 -5.18 17.12 -13.79
N SER A 355 -5.99 17.13 -12.73
CA SER A 355 -6.97 18.19 -12.44
C SER A 355 -8.07 18.33 -13.51
N ASN A 356 -8.27 17.32 -14.35
CA ASN A 356 -9.35 17.27 -15.35
C ASN A 356 -10.59 16.58 -14.76
N LEU A 357 -11.28 17.29 -13.87
CA LEU A 357 -12.36 16.73 -13.06
C LEU A 357 -13.55 16.26 -13.91
N ASN A 358 -13.87 16.97 -14.99
CA ASN A 358 -14.98 16.58 -15.88
C ASN A 358 -14.72 15.23 -16.57
N ALA A 359 -13.50 15.03 -17.11
CA ALA A 359 -13.15 13.74 -17.68
C ALA A 359 -13.10 12.64 -16.61
N ALA A 360 -12.59 12.95 -15.41
CA ALA A 360 -12.60 12.00 -14.30
C ALA A 360 -14.02 11.52 -13.96
N LEU A 361 -14.97 12.45 -13.80
CA LEU A 361 -16.38 12.13 -13.53
C LEU A 361 -17.00 11.27 -14.63
N LEU A 362 -16.73 11.56 -15.90
CA LEU A 362 -17.22 10.76 -17.03
C LEU A 362 -16.69 9.32 -16.96
N MET A 363 -15.40 9.13 -16.70
CA MET A 363 -14.80 7.80 -16.61
C MET A 363 -15.31 7.00 -15.42
N TYR A 364 -15.54 7.65 -14.27
CA TYR A 364 -16.18 7.00 -13.12
C TYR A 364 -17.63 6.63 -13.40
N GLY A 365 -18.37 7.45 -14.15
CA GLY A 365 -19.70 7.12 -14.65
C GLY A 365 -19.69 5.84 -15.50
N SER A 366 -18.79 5.77 -16.50
CA SER A 366 -18.64 4.57 -17.34
C SER A 366 -18.23 3.32 -16.54
N ALA A 367 -17.39 3.47 -15.51
CA ALA A 367 -17.04 2.37 -14.61
C ALA A 367 -18.28 1.84 -13.85
N VAL A 368 -19.15 2.74 -13.36
CA VAL A 368 -20.39 2.39 -12.66
C VAL A 368 -21.40 1.70 -13.58
N GLU A 369 -21.51 2.16 -14.83
CA GLU A 369 -22.43 1.60 -15.83
C GLU A 369 -22.08 0.16 -16.19
N VAL A 370 -20.78 -0.12 -16.39
CA VAL A 370 -20.30 -1.46 -16.76
C VAL A 370 -20.22 -2.40 -15.56
N SER A 371 -19.96 -1.90 -14.35
CA SER A 371 -19.75 -2.79 -13.21
C SER A 371 -21.05 -3.40 -12.69
N SER A 372 -20.99 -4.71 -12.45
CA SER A 372 -21.97 -5.45 -11.65
C SER A 372 -21.65 -5.40 -10.15
N GLN A 373 -20.40 -5.10 -9.80
CA GLN A 373 -19.89 -5.11 -8.42
C GLN A 373 -20.26 -3.84 -7.67
N ARG A 374 -20.89 -4.00 -6.50
CA ARG A 374 -21.24 -2.88 -5.63
C ARG A 374 -20.00 -2.10 -5.18
N GLU A 375 -18.91 -2.80 -4.89
CA GLU A 375 -17.74 -2.20 -4.25
C GLU A 375 -16.93 -1.33 -5.21
N ILE A 376 -16.88 -1.70 -6.50
CA ILE A 376 -16.35 -0.82 -7.55
C ILE A 376 -17.22 0.44 -7.67
N LYS A 377 -18.55 0.31 -7.62
CA LYS A 377 -19.45 1.48 -7.64
C LYS A 377 -19.23 2.38 -6.44
N MET A 378 -19.05 1.82 -5.25
CA MET A 378 -18.74 2.61 -4.05
C MET A 378 -17.37 3.29 -4.15
N LEU A 379 -16.38 2.63 -4.73
CA LEU A 379 -15.06 3.21 -4.96
C LEU A 379 -15.12 4.37 -5.96
N CYS A 380 -15.92 4.23 -7.03
CA CYS A 380 -16.18 5.32 -7.97
C CYS A 380 -16.90 6.49 -7.30
N LEU A 381 -17.93 6.21 -6.49
CA LEU A 381 -18.68 7.24 -5.76
C LEU A 381 -17.79 8.00 -4.75
N HIS A 382 -16.86 7.31 -4.11
CA HIS A 382 -15.83 7.94 -3.28
C HIS A 382 -15.01 8.94 -4.10
N GLU A 383 -14.50 8.53 -5.25
CA GLU A 383 -13.72 9.42 -6.10
C GLU A 383 -14.54 10.58 -6.68
N VAL A 384 -15.82 10.37 -6.99
CA VAL A 384 -16.77 11.44 -7.40
C VAL A 384 -16.93 12.47 -6.28
N ALA A 385 -17.13 12.03 -5.04
CA ALA A 385 -17.21 12.94 -3.89
C ALA A 385 -15.91 13.77 -3.74
N TRP A 386 -14.74 13.15 -3.96
CA TRP A 386 -13.47 13.89 -3.96
C TRP A 386 -13.32 14.85 -5.12
N CYS A 387 -13.82 14.53 -6.32
CA CYS A 387 -13.86 15.49 -7.42
C CYS A 387 -14.66 16.74 -7.03
N HIS A 388 -15.82 16.57 -6.41
CA HIS A 388 -16.64 17.69 -5.92
C HIS A 388 -15.95 18.48 -4.80
N LEU A 389 -15.28 17.80 -3.85
CA LEU A 389 -14.48 18.48 -2.82
C LEU A 389 -13.32 19.29 -3.43
N ILE A 390 -12.62 18.75 -4.42
CA ILE A 390 -11.51 19.43 -5.11
C ILE A 390 -12.01 20.64 -5.90
N SER A 391 -13.20 20.55 -6.49
CA SER A 391 -13.84 21.67 -7.19
C SER A 391 -14.57 22.64 -6.26
N LEU A 392 -14.52 22.43 -4.94
CA LEU A 392 -15.20 23.23 -3.92
C LEU A 392 -16.75 23.23 -4.05
N ASN A 393 -17.31 22.21 -4.69
CA ASN A 393 -18.75 22.01 -4.85
C ASN A 393 -19.30 21.22 -3.64
N TYR A 394 -19.53 21.93 -2.52
CA TYR A 394 -19.86 21.30 -1.24
C TYR A 394 -21.20 20.56 -1.26
N LYS A 395 -22.20 21.07 -1.98
CA LYS A 395 -23.53 20.47 -2.06
C LYS A 395 -23.50 19.09 -2.73
N GLU A 396 -22.91 18.99 -3.92
CA GLU A 396 -22.79 17.74 -4.67
C GLU A 396 -21.86 16.74 -3.95
N ALA A 397 -20.82 17.25 -3.29
CA ALA A 397 -19.98 16.43 -2.42
C ALA A 397 -20.81 15.83 -1.27
N GLN A 398 -21.62 16.63 -0.59
CA GLN A 398 -22.47 16.17 0.51
C GLN A 398 -23.43 15.06 0.07
N GLU A 399 -24.12 15.23 -1.06
CA GLU A 399 -25.06 14.23 -1.58
C GLU A 399 -24.36 12.87 -1.80
N SER A 400 -23.19 12.90 -2.45
CA SER A 400 -22.37 11.71 -2.67
C SER A 400 -21.89 11.07 -1.36
N LEU A 401 -21.49 11.89 -0.37
CA LEU A 401 -21.00 11.44 0.93
C LEU A 401 -22.11 10.83 1.81
N ILE A 402 -23.33 11.37 1.76
CA ILE A 402 -24.48 10.78 2.44
C ILE A 402 -24.82 9.42 1.84
N GLN A 403 -24.75 9.30 0.50
CA GLN A 403 -24.92 8.01 -0.15
C GLN A 403 -23.83 7.02 0.26
N LEU A 404 -22.56 7.44 0.32
CA LEU A 404 -21.47 6.63 0.85
C LEU A 404 -21.70 6.22 2.30
N GLN A 405 -22.12 7.11 3.19
CA GLN A 405 -22.43 6.78 4.59
C GLN A 405 -23.50 5.68 4.68
N LYS A 406 -24.55 5.77 3.87
CA LYS A 406 -25.69 4.82 3.89
C LYS A 406 -25.32 3.47 3.27
N GLN A 407 -24.57 3.48 2.17
CA GLN A 407 -24.34 2.29 1.34
C GLN A 407 -22.96 1.66 1.54
N SER A 408 -21.94 2.40 1.99
CA SER A 408 -20.62 1.84 2.27
C SER A 408 -20.65 0.98 3.51
N ARG A 409 -19.88 -0.11 3.54
CA ARG A 409 -19.57 -0.84 4.77
C ARG A 409 -18.44 -0.17 5.57
N TRP A 410 -17.63 0.63 4.89
CA TRP A 410 -16.40 1.27 5.38
C TRP A 410 -16.63 2.71 5.81
N SER A 411 -15.91 3.11 6.86
CA SER A 411 -15.68 4.51 7.20
C SER A 411 -16.96 5.37 7.26
N LYS A 412 -18.09 4.79 7.69
CA LYS A 412 -19.39 5.47 7.76
C LYS A 412 -19.32 6.76 8.58
N SER A 413 -18.64 6.71 9.72
CA SER A 413 -18.40 7.88 10.58
C SER A 413 -17.61 8.97 9.87
N PHE A 414 -16.63 8.60 9.05
CA PHE A 414 -15.84 9.56 8.26
C PHE A 414 -16.66 10.18 7.14
N TYR A 415 -17.46 9.40 6.41
CA TYR A 415 -18.35 9.95 5.37
C TYR A 415 -19.42 10.87 5.96
N ALA A 416 -19.99 10.50 7.10
CA ALA A 416 -20.92 11.38 7.85
C ALA A 416 -20.23 12.67 8.32
N TYR A 417 -19.01 12.58 8.85
CA TYR A 417 -18.21 13.75 9.22
C TYR A 417 -17.97 14.68 8.02
N LEU A 418 -17.53 14.13 6.87
CA LEU A 418 -17.32 14.90 5.65
C LEU A 418 -18.62 15.55 5.17
N ALA A 419 -19.74 14.82 5.20
CA ALA A 419 -21.05 15.35 4.83
C ALA A 419 -21.44 16.53 5.72
N ALA A 420 -21.26 16.40 7.04
CA ALA A 420 -21.50 17.47 8.02
C ALA A 420 -20.66 18.72 7.70
N VAL A 421 -19.35 18.54 7.47
CA VAL A 421 -18.44 19.64 7.09
C VAL A 421 -18.87 20.30 5.77
N CYS A 422 -19.30 19.52 4.78
CA CYS A 422 -19.83 20.06 3.52
C CYS A 422 -21.11 20.86 3.74
N SER A 423 -22.05 20.36 4.56
CA SER A 423 -23.28 21.09 4.91
C SER A 423 -22.98 22.43 5.58
N GLY A 424 -22.02 22.47 6.51
CA GLY A 424 -21.58 23.72 7.13
C GLY A 424 -20.91 24.68 6.15
N SER A 425 -20.15 24.15 5.19
CA SER A 425 -19.46 24.93 4.14
C SER A 425 -20.43 25.51 3.10
N ASP A 426 -21.57 24.87 2.90
CA ASP A 426 -22.69 25.34 2.06
C ASP A 426 -23.67 26.25 2.82
N GLY A 427 -23.48 26.44 4.14
CA GLY A 427 -24.36 27.22 5.00
C GLY A 427 -25.66 26.50 5.41
N ASN A 428 -25.80 25.21 5.12
CA ASN A 428 -26.94 24.38 5.53
C ASN A 428 -26.75 23.86 6.96
N PHE A 429 -26.89 24.77 7.94
CA PHE A 429 -26.66 24.46 9.35
C PHE A 429 -27.68 23.49 9.96
N ASN A 430 -28.91 23.44 9.43
CA ASN A 430 -29.92 22.49 9.91
C ASN A 430 -29.51 21.05 9.62
N GLU A 431 -29.01 20.80 8.41
CA GLU A 431 -28.52 19.48 8.00
C GLU A 431 -27.24 19.11 8.75
N LEU A 432 -26.29 20.05 8.89
CA LEU A 432 -25.10 19.89 9.74
C LEU A 432 -25.47 19.40 11.15
N LEU A 433 -26.41 20.08 11.82
CA LEU A 433 -26.83 19.74 13.19
C LEU A 433 -27.55 18.39 13.24
N SER A 434 -28.29 18.02 12.19
CA SER A 434 -28.91 16.70 12.06
C SER A 434 -27.84 15.60 12.02
N ILE A 435 -26.90 15.71 11.09
CA ILE A 435 -25.80 14.75 10.92
C ILE A 435 -24.92 14.70 12.19
N TYR A 436 -24.64 15.83 12.82
CA TYR A 436 -23.86 15.90 14.06
C TYR A 436 -24.47 15.06 15.19
N ARG A 437 -25.80 15.10 15.37
CA ARG A 437 -26.50 14.29 16.39
C ARG A 437 -26.40 12.80 16.09
N GLU A 438 -26.58 12.41 14.83
CA GLU A 438 -26.42 11.02 14.40
C GLU A 438 -24.98 10.53 14.63
N LEU A 439 -24.01 11.36 14.27
CA LEU A 439 -22.59 11.04 14.36
C LEU A 439 -22.11 10.89 15.81
N THR A 440 -22.61 11.74 16.71
CA THR A 440 -22.34 11.63 18.15
C THR A 440 -22.82 10.28 18.71
N ASN A 441 -24.01 9.83 18.30
CA ASN A 441 -24.54 8.52 18.68
C ASN A 441 -23.75 7.35 18.07
N LEU A 442 -23.29 7.51 16.82
CA LEU A 442 -22.54 6.48 16.11
C LEU A 442 -21.14 6.29 16.71
N ILE A 443 -20.47 7.38 17.04
CA ILE A 443 -19.14 7.37 17.66
C ILE A 443 -19.18 6.73 19.05
N ALA A 444 -20.20 7.02 19.85
CA ALA A 444 -20.37 6.41 21.17
C ALA A 444 -20.48 4.87 21.14
N ARG A 445 -20.81 4.29 19.97
CA ARG A 445 -20.99 2.84 19.77
C ARG A 445 -19.88 2.18 18.95
N THR A 446 -18.93 2.96 18.41
CA THR A 446 -17.91 2.46 17.49
C THR A 446 -16.59 2.20 18.23
N SER A 447 -15.91 1.10 17.95
CA SER A 447 -14.58 0.85 18.52
C SER A 447 -13.55 1.81 17.92
N MET A 448 -12.64 2.28 18.76
CA MET A 448 -11.67 3.35 18.45
C MET A 448 -10.36 2.78 17.86
N ASP A 449 -10.43 1.61 17.25
CA ASP A 449 -9.25 0.80 16.94
C ASP A 449 -8.57 1.25 15.63
N THR A 450 -9.27 2.04 14.80
CA THR A 450 -8.74 2.57 13.54
C THR A 450 -8.30 4.03 13.66
N GLN A 451 -7.25 4.38 12.93
CA GLN A 451 -6.72 5.74 12.89
C GLN A 451 -7.76 6.76 12.39
N LEU A 452 -8.59 6.37 11.42
CA LEU A 452 -9.66 7.22 10.89
C LEU A 452 -10.80 7.42 11.90
N GLY A 453 -11.14 6.37 12.66
CA GLY A 453 -12.10 6.47 13.77
C GLY A 453 -11.64 7.46 14.83
N LEU A 454 -10.38 7.36 15.27
CA LEU A 454 -9.77 8.31 16.22
C LEU A 454 -9.79 9.75 15.71
N PHE A 455 -9.42 9.96 14.43
CA PHE A 455 -9.48 11.27 13.78
C PHE A 455 -10.89 11.86 13.85
N VAL A 456 -11.92 11.10 13.43
CA VAL A 456 -13.30 11.56 13.44
C VAL A 456 -13.73 11.94 14.87
N CYS A 457 -13.40 11.12 15.87
CA CYS A 457 -13.80 11.38 17.25
C CYS A 457 -13.14 12.63 17.85
N ARG A 458 -11.91 12.96 17.42
CA ARG A 458 -11.24 14.21 17.79
C ARG A 458 -11.86 15.43 17.09
N ARG A 459 -12.43 15.25 15.89
CA ARG A 459 -13.00 16.33 15.07
C ARG A 459 -14.47 16.63 15.35
N VAL A 460 -15.28 15.62 15.66
CA VAL A 460 -16.72 15.82 15.89
C VAL A 460 -17.03 16.84 16.98
N PRO A 461 -16.36 16.84 18.15
CA PRO A 461 -16.57 17.86 19.17
C PRO A 461 -16.18 19.29 18.79
N LYS A 462 -15.68 19.51 17.56
CA LYS A 462 -15.34 20.82 16.98
C LYS A 462 -16.34 21.25 15.90
N LEU A 463 -17.34 20.44 15.56
CA LEU A 463 -18.35 20.80 14.55
C LEU A 463 -19.36 21.84 15.06
N VAL A 464 -19.46 22.01 16.38
CA VAL A 464 -20.34 22.97 17.03
C VAL A 464 -19.61 23.60 18.21
N ASP A 465 -20.00 24.82 18.56
CA ASP A 465 -19.49 25.47 19.75
C ASP A 465 -19.92 24.67 21.00
N ARG A 466 -18.94 24.31 21.83
CA ARG A 466 -19.18 23.41 22.97
C ARG A 466 -20.06 24.01 24.07
N ASN A 467 -20.13 25.33 24.16
CA ASN A 467 -20.86 26.03 25.22
C ASN A 467 -22.31 26.30 24.80
N THR A 468 -22.52 26.61 23.53
CA THR A 468 -23.82 27.05 22.98
C THR A 468 -24.51 25.98 22.14
N GLY A 469 -23.77 24.97 21.67
CA GLY A 469 -24.25 23.96 20.73
C GLY A 469 -24.57 24.51 19.34
N GLN A 470 -24.17 25.76 19.05
CA GLN A 470 -24.46 26.42 17.78
C GLN A 470 -23.39 26.13 16.72
N PRO A 471 -23.77 26.16 15.43
CA PRO A 471 -22.82 26.15 14.32
C PRO A 471 -21.87 27.35 14.34
N HIS A 472 -20.64 27.13 13.86
CA HIS A 472 -19.67 28.18 13.54
C HIS A 472 -19.98 28.89 12.21
N LEU A 473 -19.15 29.88 11.84
CA LEU A 473 -19.22 30.58 10.54
C LEU A 473 -18.93 29.63 9.36
N ILE A 474 -19.42 29.97 8.17
CA ILE A 474 -19.18 29.17 6.94
C ILE A 474 -17.68 28.95 6.69
N SER A 475 -16.86 29.98 6.88
CA SER A 475 -15.40 29.93 6.69
C SER A 475 -14.70 28.93 7.62
N TYR A 476 -15.28 28.65 8.80
CA TYR A 476 -14.80 27.62 9.72
C TYR A 476 -14.84 26.23 9.10
N TYR A 477 -15.97 25.88 8.45
CA TYR A 477 -16.14 24.57 7.82
C TYR A 477 -15.35 24.44 6.52
N LYS A 478 -15.25 25.53 5.75
CA LYS A 478 -14.36 25.56 4.57
C LYS A 478 -12.91 25.25 4.95
N LEU A 479 -12.41 25.78 6.07
CA LEU A 479 -11.08 25.44 6.59
C LEU A 479 -10.92 23.96 6.94
N LEU A 480 -11.96 23.32 7.48
CA LEU A 480 -11.96 21.87 7.71
C LEU A 480 -11.90 21.10 6.38
N VAL A 481 -12.60 21.55 5.33
CA VAL A 481 -12.47 20.96 3.98
C VAL A 481 -11.03 21.09 3.47
N TYR A 482 -10.41 22.26 3.60
CA TYR A 482 -9.04 22.46 3.12
C TYR A 482 -8.01 21.66 3.92
N GLU A 483 -8.22 21.49 5.23
CA GLU A 483 -7.45 20.54 6.04
C GLU A 483 -7.50 19.14 5.43
N LEU A 484 -8.70 18.66 5.08
CA LEU A 484 -8.89 17.34 4.49
C LEU A 484 -8.25 17.24 3.11
N LEU A 485 -8.39 18.26 2.26
CA LEU A 485 -7.71 18.32 0.96
C LEU A 485 -6.19 18.28 1.13
N TYR A 486 -5.63 18.97 2.13
CA TYR A 486 -4.20 18.91 2.43
C TYR A 486 -3.79 17.52 2.94
N LEU A 487 -4.49 17.00 3.94
CA LEU A 487 -4.19 15.71 4.56
C LEU A 487 -4.29 14.58 3.53
N TRP A 488 -5.20 14.62 2.56
CA TRP A 488 -5.31 13.62 1.48
C TRP A 488 -4.40 13.89 0.28
N ASN A 489 -3.58 14.94 0.30
CA ASN A 489 -2.75 15.37 -0.82
C ASN A 489 -3.58 15.63 -2.10
N ALA A 490 -4.72 16.30 -1.94
CA ALA A 490 -5.66 16.65 -2.99
C ALA A 490 -5.57 18.12 -3.43
N ILE A 491 -4.93 19.01 -2.65
CA ILE A 491 -4.69 20.41 -3.04
C ILE A 491 -4.00 20.52 -4.43
N PRO A 492 -3.01 19.69 -4.80
CA PRO A 492 -2.41 19.77 -6.13
C PRO A 492 -3.36 19.47 -7.30
N SER A 493 -4.53 18.88 -7.02
CA SER A 493 -5.56 18.62 -8.02
C SER A 493 -6.58 19.76 -8.15
N CYS A 494 -6.54 20.78 -7.27
CA CYS A 494 -7.36 21.97 -7.40
C CYS A 494 -6.88 22.83 -8.58
N THR A 495 -7.79 23.57 -9.20
CA THR A 495 -7.43 24.54 -10.23
C THR A 495 -6.76 25.76 -9.60
N THR A 496 -5.85 26.41 -10.33
CA THR A 496 -5.21 27.66 -9.90
C THR A 496 -6.24 28.72 -9.50
N GLU A 497 -7.31 28.87 -10.29
CA GLU A 497 -8.42 29.79 -10.01
C GLU A 497 -9.11 29.48 -8.67
N ALA A 498 -9.40 28.21 -8.38
CA ALA A 498 -10.00 27.83 -7.10
C ALA A 498 -9.10 28.19 -5.92
N LEU A 499 -7.78 28.00 -6.06
CA LEU A 499 -6.80 28.34 -5.02
C LEU A 499 -6.66 29.85 -4.80
N GLU A 500 -6.65 30.64 -5.86
CA GLU A 500 -6.62 32.11 -5.80
C GLU A 500 -7.90 32.68 -5.16
N ASN A 501 -9.05 32.07 -5.44
CA ASN A 501 -10.33 32.44 -4.82
C ASN A 501 -10.32 32.21 -3.30
N ILE A 502 -9.71 31.11 -2.82
CA ILE A 502 -9.55 30.86 -1.37
C ILE A 502 -8.75 31.99 -0.70
N LEU A 503 -7.62 32.38 -1.29
CA LEU A 503 -6.79 33.47 -0.74
C LEU A 503 -7.53 34.81 -0.71
N THR A 504 -8.31 35.08 -1.76
CA THR A 504 -9.09 36.31 -1.87
C THR A 504 -10.16 36.37 -0.79
N GLU A 505 -10.93 35.29 -0.58
CA GLU A 505 -11.97 35.20 0.46
C GLU A 505 -11.38 35.50 1.85
N TRP A 506 -10.21 34.97 2.16
CA TRP A 506 -9.55 35.14 3.46
C TRP A 506 -8.94 36.50 3.74
N SER A 507 -8.79 37.33 2.71
CA SER A 507 -8.29 38.70 2.85
C SER A 507 -9.38 39.69 3.27
N GLN A 508 -10.66 39.34 3.10
CA GLN A 508 -11.79 40.26 3.21
C GLN A 508 -12.56 40.13 4.53
N GLU A 509 -12.60 38.94 5.14
CA GLU A 509 -13.43 38.68 6.32
C GLU A 509 -12.63 38.21 7.55
N PRO A 510 -13.07 38.58 8.77
CA PRO A 510 -12.54 37.98 9.99
C PRO A 510 -12.87 36.48 10.00
N LEU A 511 -11.84 35.66 10.15
CA LEU A 511 -11.95 34.21 10.06
C LEU A 511 -11.75 33.55 11.43
N GLU A 512 -12.69 32.68 11.80
CA GLU A 512 -12.59 31.78 12.94
C GLU A 512 -11.86 30.50 12.52
N GLU A 513 -10.78 30.15 13.22
CA GLU A 513 -10.04 28.93 12.93
C GLU A 513 -10.57 27.75 13.77
N PRO A 514 -10.84 26.57 13.16
CA PRO A 514 -11.19 25.38 13.92
C PRO A 514 -10.06 24.88 14.82
N MET A 515 -8.83 25.13 14.39
CA MET A 515 -7.60 24.79 15.10
C MET A 515 -6.57 25.87 14.82
N LEU A 516 -5.92 26.37 15.88
CA LEU A 516 -5.05 27.54 15.77
C LEU A 516 -3.94 27.34 14.72
N GLY A 517 -3.76 28.28 13.80
CA GLY A 517 -2.71 28.23 12.80
C GLY A 517 -2.98 27.28 11.63
N LEU A 518 -4.17 26.66 11.56
CA LEU A 518 -4.58 25.88 10.40
C LEU A 518 -4.66 26.76 9.15
N LYS A 519 -5.18 27.99 9.26
CA LYS A 519 -5.19 28.94 8.13
C LYS A 519 -3.79 29.16 7.61
N ASP A 520 -2.84 29.48 8.50
CA ASP A 520 -1.44 29.73 8.12
C ASP A 520 -0.79 28.52 7.41
N LEU A 521 -1.11 27.29 7.86
CA LEU A 521 -0.64 26.07 7.20
C LEU A 521 -1.20 25.95 5.78
N ILE A 522 -2.52 26.07 5.62
CA ILE A 522 -3.16 25.92 4.31
C ILE A 522 -2.73 27.05 3.36
N GLU A 523 -2.72 28.30 3.83
CA GLU A 523 -2.28 29.46 3.07
C GLU A 523 -0.85 29.30 2.56
N GLY A 524 0.06 28.82 3.43
CA GLY A 524 1.43 28.52 3.04
C GLY A 524 1.52 27.43 1.95
N VAL A 525 0.71 26.38 2.05
CA VAL A 525 0.64 25.32 1.03
C VAL A 525 0.10 25.85 -0.30
N ILE A 526 -0.94 26.69 -0.26
CA ILE A 526 -1.51 27.31 -1.47
C ILE A 526 -0.46 28.20 -2.14
N TYR A 527 0.20 29.10 -1.40
CA TYR A 527 1.29 29.92 -1.94
C TYR A 527 2.42 29.07 -2.52
N SER A 528 2.76 27.95 -1.89
CA SER A 528 3.76 27.02 -2.45
C SER A 528 3.32 26.45 -3.80
N HIS A 529 2.02 26.19 -4.00
CA HIS A 529 1.50 25.65 -5.27
C HIS A 529 1.41 26.72 -6.36
N LEU A 530 1.12 27.96 -5.98
CA LEU A 530 1.13 29.13 -6.88
C LEU A 530 2.56 29.62 -7.21
N GLY A 531 3.59 29.08 -6.55
CA GLY A 531 4.99 29.43 -6.79
C GLY A 531 5.52 30.62 -5.97
N GLU A 532 4.72 31.15 -5.03
CA GLU A 532 5.09 32.28 -4.18
C GLU A 532 5.91 31.86 -2.95
N GLN A 533 7.23 31.81 -3.11
CA GLN A 533 8.16 31.32 -2.07
C GLN A 533 8.17 32.20 -0.80
N SER A 534 8.09 33.52 -0.94
CA SER A 534 8.17 34.46 0.19
C SER A 534 6.92 34.41 1.06
N GLY A 535 5.73 34.40 0.45
CA GLY A 535 4.44 34.23 1.13
C GLY A 535 4.40 32.91 1.88
N CYS A 536 4.79 31.83 1.21
CA CYS A 536 4.83 30.49 1.77
C CYS A 536 5.67 30.39 3.08
N MET A 537 6.93 30.83 3.05
CA MET A 537 7.80 30.80 4.24
C MET A 537 7.26 31.66 5.38
N LYS A 538 6.65 32.81 5.07
CA LYS A 538 6.06 33.71 6.06
C LYS A 538 4.89 33.02 6.77
N CYS A 539 3.99 32.38 6.02
CA CYS A 539 2.84 31.66 6.56
C CYS A 539 3.28 30.51 7.48
N PHE A 540 4.21 29.65 7.06
CA PHE A 540 4.68 28.56 7.92
C PHE A 540 5.39 29.04 9.18
N ARG A 541 6.25 30.06 9.08
CA ARG A 541 6.87 30.66 10.28
C ARG A 541 5.83 31.28 11.21
N ASN A 542 4.78 31.91 10.68
CA ASN A 542 3.68 32.44 11.49
C ASN A 542 2.91 31.33 12.21
N CYS A 543 2.59 30.23 11.51
CA CYS A 543 1.95 29.04 12.08
C CYS A 543 2.76 28.53 13.28
N LEU A 544 4.06 28.31 13.10
CA LEU A 544 4.95 27.81 14.17
C LEU A 544 5.06 28.79 15.34
N ARG A 545 5.11 30.10 15.06
CA ARG A 545 5.14 31.14 16.10
C ARG A 545 3.87 31.13 16.95
N ARG A 546 2.70 31.07 16.31
CA ARG A 546 1.39 31.05 16.99
C ARG A 546 1.19 29.78 17.82
N ARG A 547 1.76 28.65 17.39
CA ARG A 547 1.65 27.36 18.07
C ARG A 547 2.79 27.03 19.05
N ASN A 548 3.80 27.90 19.20
CA ASN A 548 5.01 27.60 19.99
C ASN A 548 4.74 27.31 21.48
N SER A 549 3.71 27.92 22.07
CA SER A 549 3.35 27.77 23.49
C SER A 549 2.23 26.76 23.74
N ILE A 550 1.69 26.14 22.68
CA ILE A 550 0.54 25.24 22.78
C ILE A 550 1.01 23.83 23.10
N ARG A 551 0.30 23.18 24.02
CA ARG A 551 0.48 21.77 24.38
C ARG A 551 -0.83 21.03 24.16
N ASP A 552 -1.27 20.92 22.91
CA ASP A 552 -2.49 20.23 22.50
C ASP A 552 -2.17 18.94 21.73
N ASN A 553 -2.10 17.81 22.44
CA ASN A 553 -1.72 16.54 21.82
C ASN A 553 -2.59 16.13 20.59
N CYS A 554 -3.82 16.67 20.46
CA CYS A 554 -4.72 16.32 19.37
C CYS A 554 -4.42 17.03 18.05
N ASP A 555 -3.88 18.26 18.07
CA ASP A 555 -3.75 19.10 16.87
C ASP A 555 -2.28 19.40 16.51
N GLU A 556 -1.35 18.64 17.11
CA GLU A 556 0.08 18.74 16.82
C GLU A 556 0.40 18.48 15.35
N HIS A 557 -0.48 17.79 14.61
CA HIS A 557 -0.32 17.56 13.17
C HIS A 557 -0.12 18.90 12.44
N ILE A 558 -0.81 19.98 12.81
CA ILE A 558 -0.63 21.30 12.17
C ILE A 558 0.82 21.77 12.32
N THR A 559 1.36 21.71 13.54
CA THR A 559 2.74 22.10 13.84
C THR A 559 3.73 21.24 13.06
N VAL A 560 3.56 19.92 13.10
CA VAL A 560 4.46 18.97 12.43
C VAL A 560 4.45 19.17 10.91
N HIS A 561 3.26 19.33 10.33
CA HIS A 561 3.10 19.57 8.90
C HIS A 561 3.71 20.92 8.48
N ALA A 562 3.51 22.00 9.25
CA ALA A 562 4.15 23.29 8.98
C ALA A 562 5.69 23.21 9.08
N MET A 563 6.21 22.46 10.06
CA MET A 563 7.66 22.21 10.17
C MET A 563 8.20 21.44 8.97
N TYR A 564 7.48 20.40 8.53
CA TYR A 564 7.87 19.61 7.36
C TYR A 564 7.88 20.46 6.09
N GLU A 565 6.81 21.21 5.79
CA GLU A 565 6.72 22.00 4.57
C GLU A 565 7.77 23.12 4.55
N LEU A 566 7.97 23.82 5.67
CA LEU A 566 9.03 24.82 5.81
C LEU A 566 10.43 24.20 5.63
N ALA A 567 10.67 23.03 6.23
CA ALA A 567 11.96 22.35 6.12
C ALA A 567 12.30 21.98 4.67
N VAL A 568 11.33 21.44 3.93
CA VAL A 568 11.53 21.07 2.52
C VAL A 568 11.87 22.30 1.67
N LEU A 569 11.26 23.45 1.96
CA LEU A 569 11.56 24.71 1.28
C LEU A 569 12.97 25.23 1.61
N LEU A 570 13.35 25.21 2.88
CA LEU A 570 14.68 25.62 3.33
C LEU A 570 15.79 24.75 2.72
N CYS A 571 15.58 23.44 2.66
CA CYS A 571 16.51 22.53 2.00
C CYS A 571 16.65 22.82 0.49
N LYS A 572 15.58 23.27 -0.18
CA LYS A 572 15.62 23.68 -1.60
C LYS A 572 16.31 25.04 -1.81
N SER A 573 16.22 25.94 -0.85
CA SER A 573 16.82 27.29 -0.91
C SER A 573 18.25 27.37 -0.36
N TYR A 574 18.97 26.24 -0.32
CA TYR A 574 20.34 26.07 0.17
C TYR A 574 20.54 26.30 1.68
N ASN A 575 19.48 26.36 2.48
CA ASN A 575 19.55 26.41 3.93
C ASN A 575 19.25 25.03 4.55
N VAL A 576 20.10 24.06 4.21
CA VAL A 576 19.89 22.64 4.50
C VAL A 576 19.98 22.33 5.99
N GLU A 577 20.82 23.02 6.74
CA GLU A 577 20.99 22.79 8.18
C GLU A 577 19.73 23.17 8.98
N GLU A 578 19.15 24.35 8.71
CA GLU A 578 17.89 24.78 9.35
C GLU A 578 16.76 23.83 8.98
N GLY A 579 16.64 23.47 7.70
CA GLY A 579 15.62 22.52 7.23
C GLY A 579 15.75 21.15 7.89
N ARG A 580 16.97 20.61 7.98
CA ARG A 580 17.23 19.32 8.65
C ARG A 580 16.91 19.39 10.14
N GLY A 581 17.26 20.49 10.82
CA GLY A 581 16.91 20.68 12.23
C GLY A 581 15.41 20.64 12.48
N LEU A 582 14.62 21.27 11.61
CA LEU A 582 13.15 21.19 11.66
C LEU A 582 12.64 19.76 11.44
N LEU A 583 13.15 19.02 10.47
CA LEU A 583 12.76 17.62 10.23
C LEU A 583 13.05 16.72 11.44
N GLN A 584 14.24 16.87 12.06
CA GLN A 584 14.61 16.11 13.25
C GLN A 584 13.72 16.45 14.45
N ARG A 585 13.37 17.73 14.62
CA ARG A 585 12.48 18.19 15.67
C ARG A 585 11.06 17.67 15.47
N ALA A 586 10.54 17.72 14.24
CA ALA A 586 9.23 17.18 13.87
C ALA A 586 9.12 15.67 14.18
N GLN A 587 10.20 14.91 13.97
CA GLN A 587 10.24 13.47 14.25
C GLN A 587 10.37 13.11 15.74
N SER A 588 11.04 13.95 16.54
CA SER A 588 11.45 13.57 17.91
C SER A 588 10.58 14.17 19.02
N GLN A 589 9.92 15.30 18.78
CA GLN A 589 9.22 16.06 19.82
C GLN A 589 7.70 15.89 19.83
N PHE A 590 7.12 15.27 18.79
CA PHE A 590 5.67 15.13 18.61
C PHE A 590 5.28 13.67 18.42
N LYS A 591 4.12 13.26 18.96
CA LYS A 591 3.63 11.87 18.90
C LYS A 591 2.12 11.80 19.12
N ASP A 592 1.50 10.70 18.73
CA ASP A 592 0.10 10.36 18.99
C ASP A 592 -0.93 11.32 18.34
N TYR A 593 -0.50 12.09 17.34
CA TYR A 593 -1.33 13.02 16.57
C TYR A 593 -1.89 12.39 15.29
N ASP A 594 -2.88 13.05 14.69
CA ASP A 594 -3.59 12.54 13.51
C ASP A 594 -2.64 12.36 12.31
N PHE A 595 -2.62 11.16 11.74
CA PHE A 595 -1.79 10.81 10.57
C PHE A 595 -0.26 10.86 10.77
N GLU A 596 0.21 10.67 12.02
CA GLU A 596 1.63 10.56 12.38
C GLU A 596 2.41 9.60 11.46
N SER A 597 1.90 8.38 11.24
CA SER A 597 2.59 7.36 10.43
C SER A 597 2.91 7.86 9.01
N ARG A 598 1.99 8.62 8.42
CA ARG A 598 2.08 9.14 7.06
C ARG A 598 3.11 10.26 6.94
N ILE A 599 3.09 11.24 7.83
CA ILE A 599 4.06 12.34 7.80
C ILE A 599 5.46 11.86 8.18
N ASN A 600 5.59 10.87 9.07
CA ASN A 600 6.88 10.29 9.43
C ASN A 600 7.58 9.60 8.24
N VAL A 601 6.82 8.96 7.33
CA VAL A 601 7.38 8.45 6.07
C VAL A 601 7.96 9.58 5.22
N ARG A 602 7.24 10.70 5.10
CA ARG A 602 7.69 11.90 4.36
C ARG A 602 8.94 12.52 4.99
N ILE A 603 8.94 12.72 6.31
CA ILE A 603 10.08 13.29 7.05
C ILE A 603 11.33 12.43 6.86
N HIS A 604 11.21 11.10 6.98
CA HIS A 604 12.35 10.21 6.82
C HIS A 604 12.86 10.16 5.37
N ALA A 605 11.97 10.20 4.38
CA ALA A 605 12.37 10.33 2.98
C ALA A 605 13.13 11.65 2.72
N ALA A 606 12.65 12.77 3.28
CA ALA A 606 13.34 14.06 3.19
C ALA A 606 14.71 14.04 3.88
N LEU A 607 14.81 13.50 5.09
CA LEU A 607 16.09 13.36 5.82
C LEU A 607 17.11 12.52 5.03
N ARG A 608 16.68 11.44 4.37
CA ARG A 608 17.58 10.64 3.52
C ARG A 608 18.07 11.40 2.29
N LYS A 609 17.21 12.25 1.71
CA LYS A 609 17.52 13.03 0.51
C LYS A 609 18.52 14.17 0.78
N TYR A 610 18.43 14.78 1.95
CA TYR A 610 19.26 15.92 2.36
C TYR A 610 20.35 15.55 3.38
N ASN A 611 20.73 14.28 3.43
CA ASN A 611 21.78 13.76 4.31
C ASN A 611 23.16 13.85 3.67
#